data_AF-A0A3S2DFS6-F1
#
_entry.id   AF-A0A3S2DFS6-F1
#
_cell.length_a   1.000
_cell.length_b   1.000
_cell.length_c   1.000
_cell.angle_alpha   90.00
_cell.angle_beta   90.00
_cell.angle_gamma   90.00
#
_symmetry.space_group_name_H-M   'P 1'
#
loop_
_entity.id
_entity.type
_entity.pdbx_description
1 polymer ?
#
loop_
_entity_poly.entity_id
_entity_poly.type
_entity_poly.pdbx_seq_one_letter_code
_entity_poly.pdbx_strand_id
1 'polypeptide(L)'
;MPVSLSTRDDINLDTVFRVAWKKDTVEISEKALQRIAECRVSFLKLIESDPPPVIYGVTTAMGELASRKLEPDERDRHARIKAFAAATSFGDPLPDRVVRAIVLARLTNFIEGNAATTPRIALAVAAMLDGRPMPVVPASGQGGAGEILALYPLFAELSTRFDLEVKERGSLINGSPCAAALVADAALAGRRRIRMAQKVFALSIEAFRAPLEHYDAALDTLWGDEHETAALQGLREFLVGAGDGRRNYQAPVSYRIVPRVLGQAHRALATAERAANVSLASVSDNPVYIPPDDAHRLGRCISTGGYHNAMATPALDDLAAIWADICLLCDRHASKLLNGKVSLLPDLLMTGRHSADSDGHGNVGYVPMAITGYLEQAKLAAQRTFIPGT
;
A
#
# COMPACT_ATOMS: atom_id res chain seq x y z
N MET A 1 19.51 -13.31 0.15
CA MET A 1 19.95 -13.41 -1.27
C MET A 1 19.37 -12.22 -2.00
N PRO A 2 20.09 -11.61 -2.96
CA PRO A 2 19.53 -10.53 -3.76
C PRO A 2 18.26 -10.97 -4.48
N VAL A 3 17.33 -10.05 -4.69
CA VAL A 3 16.19 -10.22 -5.58
C VAL A 3 16.63 -9.76 -6.97
N SER A 4 16.59 -10.67 -7.94
CA SER A 4 16.88 -10.34 -9.34
C SER A 4 15.62 -9.92 -10.08
N LEU A 5 15.68 -8.82 -10.82
CA LEU A 5 14.58 -8.28 -11.61
C LEU A 5 14.89 -8.41 -13.10
N SER A 6 14.05 -9.13 -13.83
CA SER A 6 14.17 -9.39 -15.26
C SER A 6 12.94 -8.95 -16.04
N THR A 7 11.76 -9.05 -15.45
CA THR A 7 10.49 -8.57 -16.00
C THR A 7 9.71 -7.80 -14.94
N ARG A 8 8.63 -7.12 -15.33
CA ARG A 8 7.75 -6.44 -14.37
C ARG A 8 7.00 -7.39 -13.44
N ASP A 9 6.83 -8.66 -13.83
CA ASP A 9 6.17 -9.69 -13.00
C ASP A 9 7.01 -10.08 -11.78
N ASP A 10 8.32 -9.83 -11.82
CA ASP A 10 9.22 -10.00 -10.67
C ASP A 10 8.92 -8.98 -9.56
N ILE A 11 8.23 -7.88 -9.88
CA ILE A 11 7.82 -6.87 -8.91
C ILE A 11 6.38 -7.18 -8.45
N ASN A 12 6.31 -7.98 -7.40
CA ASN A 12 5.06 -8.47 -6.81
C ASN A 12 5.09 -8.40 -5.27
N LEU A 13 4.02 -8.85 -4.60
CA LEU A 13 3.92 -8.78 -3.14
C LEU A 13 5.04 -9.52 -2.39
N ASP A 14 5.54 -10.65 -2.91
CA ASP A 14 6.64 -11.38 -2.27
C ASP A 14 7.93 -10.57 -2.34
N THR A 15 8.24 -10.04 -3.53
CA THR A 15 9.39 -9.17 -3.75
C THR A 15 9.31 -7.91 -2.88
N VAL A 16 8.12 -7.29 -2.75
CA VAL A 16 7.92 -6.17 -1.81
C VAL A 16 8.20 -6.61 -0.37
N PHE A 17 7.70 -7.76 0.08
CA PHE A 17 7.99 -8.25 1.42
C PHE A 17 9.49 -8.45 1.65
N ARG A 18 10.19 -9.07 0.70
CA ARG A 18 11.63 -9.31 0.79
C ARG A 18 12.45 -8.01 0.81
N VAL A 19 12.18 -7.09 -0.11
CA VAL A 19 12.97 -5.86 -0.27
C VAL A 19 12.61 -4.80 0.77
N ALA A 20 11.31 -4.56 1.00
CA ALA A 20 10.86 -3.49 1.88
C ALA A 20 10.85 -3.91 3.36
N TRP A 21 10.39 -5.13 3.67
CA TRP A 21 10.28 -5.59 5.06
C TRP A 21 11.51 -6.37 5.55
N LYS A 22 12.17 -7.12 4.67
CA LYS A 22 13.38 -7.90 5.02
C LYS A 22 14.70 -7.25 4.60
N LYS A 23 14.63 -6.16 3.82
CA LYS A 23 15.81 -5.42 3.34
C LYS A 23 16.75 -6.27 2.48
N ASP A 24 16.22 -7.27 1.76
CA ASP A 24 16.96 -7.93 0.69
C ASP A 24 17.37 -6.89 -0.38
N THR A 25 18.59 -7.01 -0.90
CA THR A 25 19.10 -6.16 -1.98
C THR A 25 18.44 -6.49 -3.32
N VAL A 26 18.53 -5.57 -4.27
CA VAL A 26 17.96 -5.73 -5.62
C VAL A 26 19.06 -5.66 -6.68
N GLU A 27 18.98 -6.57 -7.65
CA GLU A 27 19.82 -6.60 -8.84
C GLU A 27 18.94 -6.58 -10.09
N ILE A 28 19.34 -5.84 -11.12
CA ILE A 28 18.68 -5.86 -12.43
C ILE A 28 19.45 -6.83 -13.32
N SER A 29 18.76 -7.79 -13.92
CA SER A 29 19.39 -8.77 -14.80
C SER A 29 20.06 -8.12 -16.02
N GLU A 30 21.11 -8.75 -16.55
CA GLU A 30 21.77 -8.30 -17.79
C GLU A 30 20.79 -8.15 -18.95
N LYS A 31 19.83 -9.08 -19.06
CA LYS A 31 18.78 -9.04 -20.08
C LYS A 31 17.92 -7.77 -19.97
N ALA A 32 17.51 -7.41 -18.76
CA ALA A 32 16.74 -6.18 -18.54
C ALA A 32 17.60 -4.93 -18.80
N LEU A 33 18.87 -4.91 -18.38
CA LEU A 33 19.79 -3.81 -18.68
C LEU A 33 20.00 -3.61 -20.19
N GLN A 34 20.17 -4.70 -20.93
CA GLN A 34 20.26 -4.67 -22.39
C GLN A 34 18.97 -4.11 -23.01
N ARG A 35 17.80 -4.57 -22.55
CA ARG A 35 16.50 -4.06 -23.01
C ARG A 35 16.34 -2.56 -22.77
N ILE A 36 16.73 -2.08 -21.59
CA ILE A 36 16.72 -0.65 -21.25
C ILE A 36 17.60 0.13 -22.23
N ALA A 37 18.82 -0.35 -22.48
CA ALA A 37 19.77 0.30 -23.40
C ALA A 37 19.23 0.37 -24.85
N GLU A 38 18.69 -0.74 -25.37
CA GLU A 38 18.11 -0.82 -26.71
C GLU A 38 16.91 0.12 -26.87
N CYS A 39 16.03 0.17 -25.87
CA CYS A 39 14.89 1.08 -25.85
C CYS A 39 15.34 2.54 -25.80
N ARG A 40 16.39 2.86 -25.02
CA ARG A 40 16.96 4.21 -24.96
C ARG A 40 17.49 4.65 -26.32
N VAL A 41 18.26 3.80 -27.00
CA VAL A 41 18.81 4.10 -28.34
C VAL A 41 17.68 4.34 -29.35
N SER A 42 16.66 3.49 -29.34
CA SER A 42 15.51 3.63 -30.25
C SER A 42 14.68 4.88 -29.95
N PHE A 43 14.45 5.21 -28.67
CA PHE A 43 13.77 6.43 -28.24
C PHE A 43 14.51 7.70 -28.67
N LEU A 44 15.85 7.74 -28.51
CA LEU A 44 16.64 8.88 -28.96
C LEU A 44 16.56 9.08 -30.47
N LYS A 45 16.54 7.99 -31.26
CA LYS A 45 16.31 8.07 -32.71
C LYS A 45 14.89 8.54 -33.05
N LEU A 46 13.89 8.12 -32.27
CA LEU A 46 12.49 8.53 -32.47
C LEU A 46 12.31 10.04 -32.32
N ILE A 47 12.91 10.67 -31.30
CA ILE A 47 12.75 12.10 -31.04
C ILE A 47 13.51 13.00 -32.03
N GLU A 48 14.41 12.42 -32.82
CA GLU A 48 15.15 13.07 -33.90
C GLU A 48 14.56 12.77 -35.29
N SER A 49 13.41 12.10 -35.37
CA SER A 49 12.75 11.89 -36.67
C SER A 49 12.32 13.23 -37.28
N ASP A 50 12.13 13.24 -38.61
CA ASP A 50 11.61 14.41 -39.33
C ASP A 50 10.24 14.09 -39.95
N PRO A 51 9.14 14.74 -39.52
CA PRO A 51 9.08 15.70 -38.41
C PRO A 51 9.23 15.02 -37.03
N PRO A 52 9.68 15.74 -35.99
CA PRO A 52 9.80 15.18 -34.65
C PRO A 52 8.40 14.92 -34.04
N PRO A 53 8.23 13.82 -33.30
CA PRO A 53 6.97 13.51 -32.66
C PRO A 53 6.66 14.51 -31.53
N VAL A 54 5.38 14.73 -31.27
CA VAL A 54 4.90 15.56 -30.15
C VAL A 54 4.80 14.70 -28.89
N ILE A 55 5.68 14.94 -27.91
CA ILE A 55 5.84 14.12 -26.72
C ILE A 55 5.95 15.05 -25.50
N TYR A 56 4.99 14.94 -24.59
CA TYR A 56 4.90 15.74 -23.37
C TYR A 56 6.17 15.65 -22.51
N GLY A 57 6.72 16.80 -22.14
CA GLY A 57 7.95 16.90 -21.32
C GLY A 57 9.23 16.42 -22.03
N VAL A 58 9.16 16.19 -23.34
CA VAL A 58 10.29 15.72 -24.18
C VAL A 58 10.47 16.66 -25.37
N THR A 59 9.46 16.80 -26.23
CA THR A 59 9.44 17.75 -27.37
C THR A 59 8.44 18.88 -27.17
N THR A 60 7.67 18.85 -26.08
CA THR A 60 6.87 19.99 -25.60
C THR A 60 7.17 20.28 -24.13
N ALA A 61 6.84 21.49 -23.68
CA ALA A 61 6.91 21.85 -22.28
C ALA A 61 5.86 21.08 -21.44
N MET A 62 5.89 21.28 -20.12
CA MET A 62 5.03 20.56 -19.16
C MET A 62 3.91 21.43 -18.60
N GLY A 63 2.89 20.79 -18.02
CA GLY A 63 1.78 21.45 -17.32
C GLY A 63 0.95 22.35 -18.24
N GLU A 64 0.63 23.55 -17.78
CA GLU A 64 -0.14 24.55 -18.53
C GLU A 64 0.54 24.98 -19.85
N LEU A 65 1.84 24.74 -19.98
CA LEU A 65 2.61 25.04 -21.18
C LEU A 65 2.71 23.86 -22.15
N ALA A 66 1.93 22.79 -21.98
CA ALA A 66 2.01 21.57 -22.79
C ALA A 66 1.86 21.78 -24.31
N SER A 67 1.24 22.88 -24.74
CA SER A 67 1.09 23.25 -26.16
C SER A 67 2.36 23.85 -26.78
N ARG A 68 3.33 24.29 -25.98
CA ARG A 68 4.59 24.88 -26.45
C ARG A 68 5.57 23.79 -26.87
N LYS A 69 5.90 23.75 -28.16
CA LYS A 69 6.99 22.91 -28.68
C LYS A 69 8.35 23.42 -28.19
N LEU A 70 9.29 22.50 -27.97
CA LEU A 70 10.66 22.78 -27.57
C LEU A 70 11.59 22.61 -28.75
N GLU A 71 12.44 23.61 -29.00
CA GLU A 71 13.57 23.49 -29.93
C GLU A 71 14.67 22.57 -29.35
N PRO A 72 15.59 22.03 -30.17
CA PRO A 72 16.59 21.06 -29.70
C PRO A 72 17.40 21.49 -28.46
N ASP A 73 17.87 22.74 -28.42
CA ASP A 73 18.62 23.30 -27.28
C ASP A 73 17.72 23.54 -26.05
N GLU A 74 16.44 23.81 -26.27
CA GLU A 74 15.45 23.94 -25.21
C GLU A 74 15.13 22.59 -24.57
N ARG A 75 15.08 21.50 -25.36
CA ARG A 75 14.87 20.13 -24.85
C ARG A 75 15.99 19.74 -23.88
N ASP A 76 17.23 20.00 -24.25
CA ASP A 76 18.40 19.71 -23.40
C ASP A 76 18.37 20.53 -22.11
N ARG A 77 18.07 21.84 -22.21
CA ARG A 77 17.89 22.69 -21.03
C ARG A 77 16.74 22.18 -20.14
N HIS A 78 15.63 21.77 -20.74
CA HIS A 78 14.46 21.26 -20.05
C HIS A 78 14.74 19.97 -19.27
N ALA A 79 15.51 19.05 -19.87
CA ALA A 79 15.93 17.80 -19.25
C ALA A 79 16.77 17.99 -17.99
N ARG A 80 17.57 19.07 -17.96
CA ARG A 80 18.48 19.41 -16.85
C ARG A 80 17.85 20.21 -15.71
N ILE A 81 16.58 20.60 -15.84
CA ILE A 81 15.87 21.30 -14.77
C ILE A 81 15.86 20.41 -13.51
N LYS A 82 16.42 20.95 -12.42
CA LYS A 82 16.49 20.24 -11.14
C LYS A 82 15.16 20.33 -10.39
N ALA A 83 14.89 19.31 -9.59
CA ALA A 83 13.74 19.25 -8.70
C ALA A 83 13.77 20.40 -7.68
N PHE A 84 12.64 21.09 -7.50
CA PHE A 84 12.45 22.01 -6.37
C PHE A 84 11.68 21.29 -5.26
N ALA A 85 12.40 20.52 -4.45
CA ALA A 85 11.79 19.60 -3.47
C ALA A 85 11.15 20.31 -2.25
N ALA A 86 11.54 21.55 -1.95
CA ALA A 86 11.25 22.20 -0.68
C ALA A 86 9.80 22.69 -0.48
N ALA A 87 8.93 22.61 -1.50
CA ALA A 87 7.60 23.25 -1.45
C ALA A 87 6.41 22.34 -1.77
N THR A 88 6.60 21.01 -1.87
CA THR A 88 5.57 20.13 -2.47
C THR A 88 4.93 19.13 -1.51
N SER A 89 5.64 18.68 -0.46
CA SER A 89 5.16 17.68 0.50
C SER A 89 5.41 18.11 1.95
N PHE A 90 4.57 17.64 2.89
CA PHE A 90 4.57 18.00 4.30
C PHE A 90 3.97 16.88 5.17
N GLY A 91 3.96 17.08 6.49
CA GLY A 91 3.40 16.12 7.46
C GLY A 91 4.40 15.05 7.89
N ASP A 92 3.89 14.02 8.56
CA ASP A 92 4.72 12.95 9.11
C ASP A 92 5.45 12.17 8.01
N PRO A 93 6.68 11.70 8.26
CA PRO A 93 7.43 10.94 7.30
C PRO A 93 6.80 9.55 7.06
N LEU A 94 6.83 9.12 5.79
CA LEU A 94 6.49 7.74 5.45
C LEU A 94 7.47 6.77 6.14
N PRO A 95 6.99 5.59 6.61
CA PRO A 95 7.88 4.58 7.15
C PRO A 95 8.94 4.14 6.13
N ASP A 96 10.18 3.88 6.59
CA ASP A 96 11.31 3.44 5.74
C ASP A 96 10.93 2.30 4.78
N ARG A 97 10.19 1.30 5.26
CA ARG A 97 9.72 0.18 4.44
C ARG A 97 8.78 0.62 3.31
N VAL A 98 7.93 1.62 3.53
CA VAL A 98 7.05 2.14 2.48
C VAL A 98 7.89 2.84 1.42
N VAL A 99 8.83 3.68 1.82
CA VAL A 99 9.73 4.36 0.87
C VAL A 99 10.56 3.35 0.06
N ARG A 100 11.03 2.26 0.68
CA ARG A 100 11.66 1.12 -0.04
C ARG A 100 10.74 0.49 -1.07
N ALA A 101 9.48 0.25 -0.71
CA ALA A 101 8.49 -0.28 -1.64
C ALA A 101 8.20 0.68 -2.80
N ILE A 102 8.23 2.00 -2.58
CA ILE A 102 8.10 3.03 -3.63
C ILE A 102 9.25 2.92 -4.63
N VAL A 103 10.49 2.85 -4.13
CA VAL A 103 11.69 2.71 -4.97
C VAL A 103 11.63 1.42 -5.79
N LEU A 104 11.24 0.29 -5.18
CA LEU A 104 11.07 -0.97 -5.89
C LEU A 104 9.97 -0.89 -6.97
N ALA A 105 8.78 -0.38 -6.63
CA ALA A 105 7.67 -0.19 -7.57
C ALA A 105 8.02 0.78 -8.70
N ARG A 106 9.03 1.64 -8.53
CA ARG A 106 9.52 2.51 -9.60
C ARG A 106 10.23 1.76 -10.71
N LEU A 107 10.95 0.71 -10.36
CA LEU A 107 11.70 -0.09 -11.33
C LEU A 107 10.79 -0.80 -12.35
N THR A 108 9.50 -0.98 -12.06
CA THR A 108 8.48 -1.52 -12.98
C THR A 108 8.45 -0.77 -14.32
N ASN A 109 8.53 0.56 -14.29
CA ASN A 109 8.54 1.36 -15.51
C ASN A 109 9.87 1.21 -16.29
N PHE A 110 10.93 0.73 -15.64
CA PHE A 110 12.29 0.74 -16.17
C PHE A 110 12.65 -0.59 -16.83
N ILE A 111 12.41 -1.71 -16.14
CA ILE A 111 12.95 -3.05 -16.48
C ILE A 111 12.66 -3.48 -17.92
N GLU A 112 11.50 -3.12 -18.47
CA GLU A 112 11.10 -3.50 -19.85
C GLU A 112 11.33 -2.38 -20.89
N GLY A 113 11.92 -1.25 -20.46
CA GLY A 113 12.30 -0.12 -21.30
C GLY A 113 11.23 0.96 -21.47
N ASN A 114 10.08 0.83 -20.80
CA ASN A 114 8.93 1.73 -21.00
C ASN A 114 9.16 3.17 -20.55
N ALA A 115 10.08 3.40 -19.62
CA ALA A 115 10.47 4.72 -19.18
C ALA A 115 11.39 5.45 -20.18
N ALA A 116 11.96 4.74 -21.17
CA ALA A 116 12.99 5.25 -22.09
C ALA A 116 14.15 6.00 -21.38
N THR A 117 14.49 5.52 -20.19
CA THR A 117 15.63 5.97 -19.38
C THR A 117 16.90 5.17 -19.71
N THR A 118 18.02 5.51 -19.10
CA THR A 118 19.29 4.81 -19.30
C THR A 118 19.51 3.70 -18.26
N PRO A 119 20.37 2.70 -18.56
CA PRO A 119 20.78 1.71 -17.57
C PRO A 119 21.43 2.33 -16.32
N ARG A 120 22.17 3.45 -16.46
CA ARG A 120 22.79 4.14 -15.31
C ARG A 120 21.77 4.67 -14.31
N ILE A 121 20.62 5.18 -14.78
CA ILE A 121 19.55 5.64 -13.90
C ILE A 121 18.84 4.46 -13.25
N ALA A 122 18.55 3.39 -14.02
CA ALA A 122 17.92 2.20 -13.46
C ALA A 122 18.77 1.54 -12.37
N LEU A 123 20.07 1.38 -12.60
CA LEU A 123 21.02 0.88 -11.62
C LEU A 123 21.13 1.79 -10.39
N ALA A 124 21.12 3.11 -10.57
CA ALA A 124 21.17 4.06 -9.46
C ALA A 124 19.94 3.98 -8.56
N VAL A 125 18.74 3.82 -9.15
CA VAL A 125 17.49 3.62 -8.39
C VAL A 125 17.50 2.27 -7.67
N ALA A 126 17.93 1.19 -8.33
CA ALA A 126 18.07 -0.12 -7.67
C ALA A 126 19.10 -0.08 -6.52
N ALA A 127 20.20 0.64 -6.68
CA ALA A 127 21.25 0.79 -5.66
C ALA A 127 20.77 1.54 -4.40
N MET A 128 19.66 2.26 -4.44
CA MET A 128 19.04 2.80 -3.22
C MET A 128 18.59 1.67 -2.27
N LEU A 129 18.27 0.48 -2.80
CA LEU A 129 17.75 -0.65 -2.04
C LEU A 129 18.86 -1.52 -1.40
N ASP A 130 19.98 -0.93 -1.02
CA ASP A 130 21.18 -1.63 -0.51
C ASP A 130 21.20 -1.90 1.01
N GLY A 131 20.06 -1.72 1.67
CA GLY A 131 19.90 -1.90 3.12
C GLY A 131 20.06 -0.63 3.97
N ARG A 132 20.59 0.48 3.43
CA ARG A 132 20.71 1.76 4.15
C ARG A 132 19.34 2.45 4.38
N PRO A 133 19.23 3.37 5.35
CA PRO A 133 17.99 4.15 5.55
C PRO A 133 17.60 4.93 4.29
N MET A 134 16.31 4.97 3.99
CA MET A 134 15.77 5.75 2.86
C MET A 134 15.78 7.26 3.14
N PRO A 135 15.79 8.09 2.09
CA PRO A 135 15.47 9.51 2.21
C PRO A 135 14.13 9.73 2.90
N VAL A 136 14.03 10.83 3.66
CA VAL A 136 12.79 11.22 4.31
C VAL A 136 11.80 11.71 3.25
N VAL A 137 10.64 11.06 3.17
CA VAL A 137 9.54 11.45 2.28
C VAL A 137 8.31 11.74 3.14
N PRO A 138 7.77 12.98 3.15
CA PRO A 138 6.56 13.28 3.88
C PRO A 138 5.33 12.56 3.27
N ALA A 139 4.38 12.17 4.13
CA ALA A 139 3.19 11.42 3.74
C ALA A 139 2.06 12.28 3.12
N SER A 140 2.15 13.61 3.20
CA SER A 140 1.15 14.54 2.66
C SER A 140 1.76 15.51 1.65
N GLY A 141 0.92 16.17 0.87
CA GLY A 141 1.33 17.16 -0.12
C GLY A 141 0.15 17.91 -0.71
N GLN A 142 0.42 18.88 -1.58
CA GLN A 142 -0.56 19.80 -2.17
C GLN A 142 -1.52 19.17 -3.23
N GLY A 143 -1.77 17.86 -3.18
CA GLY A 143 -2.58 17.16 -4.18
C GLY A 143 -1.95 17.12 -5.58
N GLY A 144 -2.56 16.40 -6.51
CA GLY A 144 -2.13 16.33 -7.91
C GLY A 144 -1.85 14.92 -8.44
N ALA A 145 -2.06 14.73 -9.73
CA ALA A 145 -1.86 13.46 -10.40
C ALA A 145 -0.36 13.12 -10.57
N GLY A 146 -0.05 11.82 -10.60
CA GLY A 146 1.30 11.31 -10.89
C GLY A 146 2.34 11.39 -9.78
N GLU A 147 1.90 11.63 -8.55
CA GLU A 147 2.67 11.42 -7.30
C GLU A 147 4.02 12.16 -7.22
N ILE A 148 4.19 13.14 -8.09
CA ILE A 148 5.39 13.95 -8.28
C ILE A 148 5.88 14.55 -6.94
N LEU A 149 4.93 14.95 -6.07
CA LEU A 149 5.24 15.62 -4.81
C LEU A 149 6.04 14.76 -3.82
N ALA A 150 5.80 13.44 -3.80
CA ALA A 150 6.52 12.49 -2.96
C ALA A 150 7.80 11.99 -3.64
N LEU A 151 7.77 11.85 -4.98
CA LEU A 151 8.92 11.35 -5.74
C LEU A 151 10.05 12.38 -5.88
N TYR A 152 9.73 13.68 -5.84
CA TYR A 152 10.74 14.73 -5.85
C TYR A 152 11.75 14.65 -4.70
N PRO A 153 11.33 14.70 -3.41
CA PRO A 153 12.28 14.58 -2.30
C PRO A 153 12.98 13.21 -2.30
N LEU A 154 12.27 12.14 -2.70
CA LEU A 154 12.84 10.79 -2.76
C LEU A 154 14.05 10.70 -3.72
N PHE A 155 13.95 11.28 -4.91
CA PHE A 155 14.97 11.20 -5.96
C PHE A 155 15.78 12.50 -6.14
N ALA A 156 15.70 13.43 -5.17
CA ALA A 156 16.41 14.71 -5.24
C ALA A 156 17.93 14.51 -5.35
N GLU A 157 18.52 13.66 -4.51
CA GLU A 157 19.96 13.38 -4.52
C GLU A 157 20.40 12.83 -5.89
N LEU A 158 19.71 11.81 -6.41
CA LEU A 158 19.99 11.25 -7.74
C LEU A 158 19.89 12.32 -8.83
N SER A 159 18.86 13.15 -8.78
CA SER A 159 18.64 14.23 -9.75
C SER A 159 19.76 15.28 -9.72
N THR A 160 20.41 15.50 -8.57
CA THR A 160 21.57 16.41 -8.45
C THR A 160 22.88 15.75 -8.85
N ARG A 161 23.05 14.45 -8.57
CA ARG A 161 24.27 13.69 -8.86
C ARG A 161 24.48 13.42 -10.34
N PHE A 162 23.40 13.25 -11.10
CA PHE A 162 23.46 13.00 -12.54
C PHE A 162 23.18 14.27 -13.35
N ASP A 163 23.89 14.44 -14.47
CA ASP A 163 23.43 15.30 -15.55
C ASP A 163 22.34 14.54 -16.32
N LEU A 164 21.09 14.86 -16.01
CA LEU A 164 19.94 14.12 -16.53
C LEU A 164 19.76 14.45 -18.01
N GLU A 165 19.59 13.39 -18.81
CA GLU A 165 19.28 13.49 -20.22
C GLU A 165 17.77 13.59 -20.45
N VAL A 166 17.38 13.84 -21.71
CA VAL A 166 15.98 13.93 -22.12
C VAL A 166 15.14 12.75 -21.58
N LYS A 167 13.99 13.08 -20.99
CA LYS A 167 13.03 12.17 -20.32
C LYS A 167 13.51 11.51 -19.02
N GLU A 168 14.79 11.51 -18.66
CA GLU A 168 15.27 10.81 -17.45
C GLU A 168 14.68 11.38 -16.17
N ARG A 169 14.55 12.72 -16.07
CA ARG A 169 13.87 13.36 -14.94
C ARG A 169 12.44 12.84 -14.79
N GLY A 170 11.67 12.85 -15.87
CA GLY A 170 10.29 12.35 -15.88
C GLY A 170 10.20 10.91 -15.42
N SER A 171 11.14 10.05 -15.86
CA SER A 171 11.16 8.64 -15.44
C SER A 171 11.26 8.43 -13.92
N LEU A 172 11.92 9.34 -13.20
CA LEU A 172 12.06 9.26 -11.74
C LEU A 172 10.77 9.69 -11.03
N ILE A 173 10.12 10.75 -11.51
CA ILE A 173 9.11 11.48 -10.73
C ILE A 173 7.67 11.32 -11.22
N ASN A 174 7.41 10.50 -12.23
CA ASN A 174 6.10 10.41 -12.85
C ASN A 174 5.54 8.98 -12.88
N GLY A 175 4.36 8.78 -12.30
CA GLY A 175 3.63 7.53 -12.33
C GLY A 175 2.87 7.30 -11.03
N SER A 176 2.60 6.04 -10.68
CA SER A 176 1.88 5.69 -9.46
C SER A 176 2.59 4.69 -8.52
N PRO A 177 3.91 4.80 -8.30
CA PRO A 177 4.64 3.86 -7.44
C PRO A 177 4.29 3.97 -5.94
N CYS A 178 3.88 5.15 -5.48
CA CYS A 178 3.43 5.40 -4.10
C CYS A 178 2.13 4.68 -3.83
N ALA A 179 1.13 4.82 -4.70
CA ALA A 179 -0.12 4.07 -4.59
C ALA A 179 0.13 2.56 -4.61
N ALA A 180 0.96 2.06 -5.53
CA ALA A 180 1.33 0.65 -5.60
C ALA A 180 2.03 0.16 -4.32
N ALA A 181 2.96 0.94 -3.77
CA ALA A 181 3.68 0.63 -2.54
C ALA A 181 2.79 0.67 -1.30
N LEU A 182 1.90 1.67 -1.19
CA LEU A 182 1.01 1.84 -0.04
C LEU A 182 -0.01 0.70 0.04
N VAL A 183 -0.65 0.35 -1.07
CA VAL A 183 -1.60 -0.79 -1.09
C VAL A 183 -0.87 -2.11 -0.83
N ALA A 184 0.36 -2.28 -1.31
CA ALA A 184 1.18 -3.45 -1.03
C ALA A 184 1.58 -3.55 0.46
N ASP A 185 2.05 -2.45 1.08
CA ASP A 185 2.38 -2.43 2.51
C ASP A 185 1.15 -2.72 3.38
N ALA A 186 0.02 -2.10 3.05
CA ALA A 186 -1.24 -2.29 3.76
C ALA A 186 -1.73 -3.75 3.66
N ALA A 187 -1.67 -4.37 2.48
CA ALA A 187 -2.01 -5.77 2.28
C ALA A 187 -1.09 -6.70 3.10
N LEU A 188 0.24 -6.50 3.03
CA LEU A 188 1.20 -7.30 3.78
C LEU A 188 1.03 -7.16 5.31
N ALA A 189 0.74 -5.95 5.79
CA ALA A 189 0.42 -5.70 7.19
C ALA A 189 -0.90 -6.37 7.59
N GLY A 190 -1.90 -6.33 6.72
CA GLY A 190 -3.24 -6.89 6.92
C GLY A 190 -3.23 -8.39 7.22
N ARG A 191 -2.40 -9.18 6.50
CA ARG A 191 -2.27 -10.64 6.71
C ARG A 191 -2.05 -11.01 8.18
N ARG A 192 -1.10 -10.34 8.84
CA ARG A 192 -0.78 -10.59 10.26
C ARG A 192 -1.84 -10.02 11.20
N ARG A 193 -2.44 -8.87 10.85
CA ARG A 193 -3.46 -8.20 11.67
C ARG A 193 -4.76 -8.99 11.74
N ILE A 194 -5.23 -9.59 10.64
CA ILE A 194 -6.44 -10.44 10.66
C ILE A 194 -6.23 -11.65 11.58
N ARG A 195 -5.08 -12.35 11.46
CA ARG A 195 -4.76 -13.48 12.33
C ARG A 195 -4.67 -13.06 13.80
N MET A 196 -4.15 -11.86 14.08
CA MET A 196 -4.15 -11.30 15.44
C MET A 196 -5.56 -11.01 15.95
N ALA A 197 -6.43 -10.41 15.12
CA ALA A 197 -7.81 -10.15 15.47
C ALA A 197 -8.57 -11.45 15.80
N GLN A 198 -8.40 -12.50 14.99
CA GLN A 198 -8.96 -13.83 15.27
C GLN A 198 -8.55 -14.35 16.65
N LYS A 199 -7.25 -14.26 17.00
CA LYS A 199 -6.76 -14.66 18.34
C LYS A 199 -7.37 -13.87 19.47
N VAL A 200 -7.41 -12.54 19.33
CA VAL A 200 -7.98 -11.64 20.35
C VAL A 200 -9.47 -11.90 20.55
N PHE A 201 -10.22 -12.08 19.46
CA PHE A 201 -11.64 -12.42 19.56
C PHE A 201 -11.87 -13.82 20.14
N ALA A 202 -11.07 -14.83 19.76
CA ALA A 202 -11.15 -16.16 20.37
C ALA A 202 -10.90 -16.11 21.89
N LEU A 203 -9.89 -15.36 22.33
CA LEU A 203 -9.62 -15.13 23.75
C LEU A 203 -10.80 -14.43 24.44
N SER A 204 -11.37 -13.40 23.80
CA SER A 204 -12.54 -12.69 24.33
C SER A 204 -13.78 -13.58 24.41
N ILE A 205 -14.00 -14.45 23.42
CA ILE A 205 -15.09 -15.44 23.37
C ILE A 205 -14.94 -16.45 24.52
N GLU A 206 -13.72 -16.91 24.77
CA GLU A 206 -13.41 -17.83 25.85
C GLU A 206 -13.57 -17.18 27.23
N ALA A 207 -12.99 -16.00 27.43
CA ALA A 207 -13.11 -15.24 28.67
C ALA A 207 -14.57 -14.89 28.97
N PHE A 208 -15.33 -14.54 27.93
CA PHE A 208 -16.75 -14.30 28.09
C PHE A 208 -17.45 -15.61 28.44
N ARG A 209 -17.08 -16.78 27.90
CA ARG A 209 -17.86 -18.04 27.90
C ARG A 209 -19.05 -18.01 26.93
N ALA A 210 -18.86 -17.41 25.76
CA ALA A 210 -19.90 -17.39 24.72
C ALA A 210 -20.19 -18.82 24.21
N PRO A 211 -21.45 -19.14 23.86
CA PRO A 211 -21.79 -20.44 23.24
C PRO A 211 -21.01 -20.64 21.94
N LEU A 212 -20.54 -21.86 21.67
CA LEU A 212 -19.78 -22.16 20.46
C LEU A 212 -20.65 -22.39 19.22
N GLU A 213 -21.96 -22.55 19.39
CA GLU A 213 -22.92 -22.71 18.28
C GLU A 213 -22.84 -21.55 17.26
N HIS A 214 -22.46 -20.34 17.73
CA HIS A 214 -22.29 -19.16 16.87
C HIS A 214 -21.11 -19.29 15.90
N TYR A 215 -20.24 -20.27 16.13
CA TYR A 215 -19.01 -20.52 15.38
C TYR A 215 -18.96 -21.93 14.77
N ASP A 216 -20.08 -22.66 14.79
CA ASP A 216 -20.14 -24.08 14.44
C ASP A 216 -19.71 -24.38 12.99
N ALA A 217 -19.13 -25.56 12.77
CA ALA A 217 -18.72 -26.05 11.44
C ALA A 217 -19.90 -26.23 10.48
N ALA A 218 -21.11 -26.47 11.00
CA ALA A 218 -22.32 -26.52 10.21
C ALA A 218 -22.63 -25.20 9.49
N LEU A 219 -22.06 -24.06 9.92
CA LEU A 219 -22.26 -22.75 9.30
C LEU A 219 -21.37 -22.53 8.07
N ASP A 220 -20.31 -23.33 7.87
CA ASP A 220 -19.27 -23.08 6.85
C ASP A 220 -19.82 -22.91 5.43
N THR A 221 -20.86 -23.66 5.08
CA THR A 221 -21.44 -23.69 3.74
C THR A 221 -22.73 -22.88 3.62
N LEU A 222 -23.29 -22.39 4.73
CA LEU A 222 -24.63 -21.78 4.75
C LEU A 222 -24.64 -20.33 4.26
N TRP A 223 -23.49 -19.66 4.25
CA TRP A 223 -23.40 -18.24 3.91
C TRP A 223 -22.94 -17.97 2.48
N GLY A 224 -22.45 -18.99 1.76
CA GLY A 224 -22.13 -18.90 0.34
C GLY A 224 -20.96 -17.97 0.00
N ASP A 225 -20.08 -17.66 0.96
CA ASP A 225 -18.95 -16.75 0.78
C ASP A 225 -17.65 -17.33 1.33
N GLU A 226 -16.63 -17.41 0.48
CA GLU A 226 -15.34 -18.04 0.81
C GLU A 226 -14.57 -17.30 1.92
N HIS A 227 -14.69 -15.97 2.00
CA HIS A 227 -13.98 -15.17 2.98
C HIS A 227 -14.60 -15.29 4.37
N GLU A 228 -15.93 -15.40 4.45
CA GLU A 228 -16.63 -15.70 5.69
C GLU A 228 -16.36 -17.13 6.18
N THR A 229 -16.31 -18.11 5.27
CA THR A 229 -15.88 -19.48 5.60
C THR A 229 -14.46 -19.49 6.17
N ALA A 230 -13.51 -18.81 5.51
CA ALA A 230 -12.13 -18.69 5.98
C ALA A 230 -12.03 -17.98 7.34
N ALA A 231 -12.83 -16.92 7.55
CA ALA A 231 -12.88 -16.20 8.81
C ALA A 231 -13.35 -17.09 9.96
N LEU A 232 -14.43 -17.84 9.73
CA LEU A 232 -15.04 -18.75 10.67
C LEU A 232 -14.10 -19.90 11.03
N GLN A 233 -13.49 -20.54 10.03
CA GLN A 233 -12.49 -21.60 10.22
C GLN A 233 -11.27 -21.10 10.99
N GLY A 234 -10.70 -19.96 10.59
CA GLY A 234 -9.53 -19.39 11.27
C GLY A 234 -9.84 -18.91 12.70
N LEU A 235 -11.08 -18.50 13.00
CA LEU A 235 -11.50 -18.23 14.38
C LEU A 235 -11.60 -19.53 15.19
N ARG A 236 -12.22 -20.57 14.63
CA ARG A 236 -12.35 -21.89 15.27
C ARG A 236 -11.00 -22.54 15.59
N GLU A 237 -9.97 -22.35 14.76
CA GLU A 237 -8.61 -22.84 15.04
C GLU A 237 -8.14 -22.43 16.45
N PHE A 238 -8.47 -21.21 16.90
CA PHE A 238 -8.10 -20.70 18.22
C PHE A 238 -9.10 -21.05 19.34
N LEU A 239 -10.22 -21.68 19.00
CA LEU A 239 -11.23 -22.17 19.95
C LEU A 239 -11.15 -23.70 20.15
N VAL A 240 -10.19 -24.37 19.52
CA VAL A 240 -9.93 -25.79 19.80
C VAL A 240 -9.47 -25.95 21.25
N GLY A 241 -10.09 -26.88 21.98
CA GLY A 241 -9.79 -27.11 23.40
C GLY A 241 -10.38 -26.07 24.35
N ALA A 242 -11.28 -25.22 23.87
CA ALA A 242 -11.95 -24.23 24.68
C ALA A 242 -12.80 -24.88 25.78
N GLY A 243 -12.85 -24.27 26.97
CA GLY A 243 -13.40 -24.92 28.17
C GLY A 243 -14.92 -25.13 28.13
N ASP A 244 -15.40 -25.90 29.10
CA ASP A 244 -16.82 -26.10 29.39
C ASP A 244 -17.43 -24.89 30.14
N GLY A 245 -18.62 -25.06 30.74
CA GLY A 245 -19.27 -24.02 31.54
C GLY A 245 -19.75 -22.80 30.74
N ARG A 246 -20.11 -23.00 29.47
CA ARG A 246 -20.62 -21.94 28.59
C ARG A 246 -22.06 -21.58 28.94
N ARG A 247 -22.46 -20.36 28.58
CA ARG A 247 -23.86 -19.92 28.71
C ARG A 247 -24.79 -20.83 27.90
N ASN A 248 -25.99 -21.03 28.41
CA ASN A 248 -27.07 -21.79 27.77
C ASN A 248 -28.07 -20.89 27.00
N TYR A 249 -27.69 -19.63 26.72
CA TYR A 249 -28.45 -18.67 25.94
C TYR A 249 -27.52 -17.89 25.01
N GLN A 250 -28.11 -17.24 24.00
CA GLN A 250 -27.35 -16.54 22.96
C GLN A 250 -26.45 -15.43 23.55
N ALA A 251 -25.21 -15.37 23.05
CA ALA A 251 -24.32 -14.26 23.38
C ALA A 251 -24.84 -12.95 22.74
N PRO A 252 -24.45 -11.79 23.29
CA PRO A 252 -24.76 -10.50 22.68
C PRO A 252 -24.29 -10.42 21.23
N VAL A 253 -24.99 -9.62 20.42
CA VAL A 253 -24.77 -9.50 18.96
C VAL A 253 -23.29 -9.31 18.61
N SER A 254 -22.55 -8.48 19.36
CA SER A 254 -21.13 -8.22 19.10
C SER A 254 -20.27 -9.49 19.04
N TYR A 255 -20.59 -10.51 19.84
CA TYR A 255 -19.88 -11.80 19.82
C TYR A 255 -20.30 -12.68 18.64
N ARG A 256 -21.59 -12.62 18.27
CA ARG A 256 -22.17 -13.47 17.23
C ARG A 256 -21.75 -13.05 15.83
N ILE A 257 -21.58 -11.76 15.60
CA ILE A 257 -21.23 -11.22 14.27
C ILE A 257 -19.73 -11.26 13.97
N VAL A 258 -18.88 -11.68 14.93
CA VAL A 258 -17.41 -11.74 14.76
C VAL A 258 -17.01 -12.46 13.46
N PRO A 259 -17.53 -13.66 13.11
CA PRO A 259 -17.13 -14.33 11.87
C PRO A 259 -17.48 -13.52 10.62
N ARG A 260 -18.63 -12.83 10.63
CA ARG A 260 -19.11 -12.01 9.51
C ARG A 260 -18.21 -10.79 9.29
N VAL A 261 -17.86 -10.08 10.37
CA VAL A 261 -16.96 -8.92 10.31
C VAL A 261 -15.55 -9.34 9.91
N LEU A 262 -15.03 -10.44 10.47
CA LEU A 262 -13.74 -10.98 10.03
C LEU A 262 -13.77 -11.45 8.57
N GLY A 263 -14.89 -11.97 8.08
CA GLY A 263 -15.08 -12.32 6.67
C GLY A 263 -14.96 -11.11 5.75
N GLN A 264 -15.56 -9.99 6.13
CA GLN A 264 -15.37 -8.73 5.42
C GLN A 264 -13.91 -8.24 5.47
N ALA A 265 -13.18 -8.50 6.57
CA ALA A 265 -11.76 -8.18 6.65
C ALA A 265 -10.92 -9.02 5.68
N HIS A 266 -11.20 -10.32 5.57
CA HIS A 266 -10.57 -11.20 4.59
C HIS A 266 -10.87 -10.74 3.16
N ARG A 267 -12.10 -10.31 2.87
CA ARG A 267 -12.46 -9.76 1.55
C ARG A 267 -11.72 -8.47 1.23
N ALA A 268 -11.71 -7.51 2.15
CA ALA A 268 -11.00 -6.24 1.96
C ALA A 268 -9.50 -6.47 1.74
N LEU A 269 -8.90 -7.41 2.49
CA LEU A 269 -7.52 -7.83 2.29
C LEU A 269 -7.31 -8.45 0.90
N ALA A 270 -8.17 -9.37 0.45
CA ALA A 270 -8.06 -9.98 -0.87
C ALA A 270 -8.17 -8.94 -2.00
N THR A 271 -9.04 -7.93 -1.84
CA THR A 271 -9.13 -6.79 -2.76
C THR A 271 -7.83 -5.98 -2.78
N ALA A 272 -7.24 -5.69 -1.61
CA ALA A 272 -5.98 -4.97 -1.52
C ALA A 272 -4.80 -5.77 -2.11
N GLU A 273 -4.74 -7.08 -1.89
CA GLU A 273 -3.72 -7.94 -2.49
C GLU A 273 -3.82 -7.99 -4.02
N ARG A 274 -5.04 -8.06 -4.56
CA ARG A 274 -5.28 -7.97 -6.00
C ARG A 274 -4.84 -6.63 -6.54
N ALA A 275 -5.27 -5.53 -5.91
CA ALA A 275 -4.88 -4.18 -6.30
C ALA A 275 -3.36 -4.01 -6.26
N ALA A 276 -2.68 -4.50 -5.22
CA ALA A 276 -1.23 -4.46 -5.10
C ALA A 276 -0.53 -5.20 -6.24
N ASN A 277 -0.88 -6.47 -6.49
CA ASN A 277 -0.23 -7.25 -7.55
C ASN A 277 -0.41 -6.62 -8.94
N VAL A 278 -1.62 -6.14 -9.26
CA VAL A 278 -1.87 -5.45 -10.54
C VAL A 278 -1.07 -4.14 -10.60
N SER A 279 -1.09 -3.35 -9.53
CA SER A 279 -0.44 -2.03 -9.49
C SER A 279 1.08 -2.13 -9.59
N LEU A 280 1.68 -3.09 -8.89
CA LEU A 280 3.13 -3.29 -8.86
C LEU A 280 3.69 -3.69 -10.22
N ALA A 281 2.95 -4.48 -11.00
CA ALA A 281 3.34 -4.91 -12.34
C ALA A 281 2.89 -3.93 -13.46
N SER A 282 2.16 -2.86 -13.13
CA SER A 282 1.62 -1.92 -14.11
C SER A 282 2.61 -0.84 -14.50
N VAL A 283 2.77 -0.63 -15.81
CA VAL A 283 3.50 0.53 -16.32
C VAL A 283 2.64 1.78 -16.11
N SER A 284 3.14 2.70 -15.28
CA SER A 284 2.41 3.89 -14.83
C SER A 284 2.95 5.21 -15.40
N ASP A 285 3.96 5.16 -16.27
CA ASP A 285 4.59 6.36 -16.82
C ASP A 285 3.70 7.11 -17.84
N ASN A 286 3.94 8.40 -18.01
CA ASN A 286 3.31 9.26 -19.02
C ASN A 286 4.24 10.37 -19.54
N PRO A 287 4.45 10.48 -20.86
CA PRO A 287 4.05 9.50 -21.86
C PRO A 287 4.85 8.21 -21.68
N VAL A 288 4.18 7.08 -21.90
CA VAL A 288 4.85 5.77 -21.87
C VAL A 288 5.53 5.53 -23.22
N TYR A 289 6.75 5.02 -23.20
CA TYR A 289 7.40 4.50 -24.41
C TYR A 289 7.00 3.04 -24.61
N ILE A 290 6.46 2.73 -25.79
CA ILE A 290 6.22 1.37 -26.24
C ILE A 290 7.45 0.97 -27.07
N PRO A 291 8.19 -0.08 -26.65
CA PRO A 291 9.37 -0.54 -27.38
C PRO A 291 9.08 -0.88 -28.85
N PRO A 292 10.12 -0.93 -29.71
CA PRO A 292 9.95 -1.22 -31.12
C PRO A 292 9.22 -2.54 -31.42
N ASP A 293 8.41 -2.51 -32.48
CA ASP A 293 7.76 -3.67 -33.10
C ASP A 293 7.85 -3.56 -34.64
N ASP A 294 7.29 -4.53 -35.37
CA ASP A 294 7.34 -4.57 -36.83
C ASP A 294 6.70 -3.32 -37.49
N ALA A 295 5.68 -2.75 -36.86
CA ALA A 295 4.97 -1.57 -37.35
C ALA A 295 5.64 -0.24 -36.92
N HIS A 296 6.34 -0.23 -35.79
CA HIS A 296 6.99 0.94 -35.20
C HIS A 296 8.45 0.60 -34.90
N ARG A 297 9.30 0.66 -35.93
CA ARG A 297 10.72 0.28 -35.83
C ARG A 297 11.54 1.06 -34.79
N LEU A 298 11.07 2.25 -34.40
CA LEU A 298 11.68 3.07 -33.33
C LEU A 298 10.84 3.10 -32.05
N GLY A 299 9.80 2.28 -31.96
CA GLY A 299 8.77 2.35 -30.92
C GLY A 299 7.87 3.58 -31.08
N ARG A 300 7.07 3.85 -30.06
CA ARG A 300 6.16 5.02 -30.03
C ARG A 300 5.92 5.49 -28.61
N CYS A 301 5.77 6.79 -28.43
CA CYS A 301 5.33 7.36 -27.16
C CYS A 301 3.80 7.54 -27.17
N ILE A 302 3.15 7.08 -26.11
CA ILE A 302 1.70 7.19 -25.95
C ILE A 302 1.42 8.03 -24.69
N SER A 303 0.63 9.08 -24.85
CA SER A 303 0.09 9.83 -23.71
C SER A 303 -1.02 9.03 -23.07
N THR A 304 -0.95 8.81 -21.76
CA THR A 304 -1.91 7.98 -21.01
C THR A 304 -2.21 8.55 -19.63
N GLY A 305 -3.24 8.01 -18.97
CA GLY A 305 -3.52 8.27 -17.55
C GLY A 305 -2.87 7.27 -16.59
N GLY A 306 -1.85 6.51 -17.01
CA GLY A 306 -1.25 5.42 -16.21
C GLY A 306 -0.70 5.86 -14.85
N TYR A 307 -0.43 7.15 -14.70
CA TYR A 307 -0.03 7.78 -13.44
C TYR A 307 -1.14 7.88 -12.39
N HIS A 308 -2.37 7.47 -12.73
CA HIS A 308 -3.49 7.38 -11.81
C HIS A 308 -3.81 5.91 -11.49
N ASN A 309 -3.58 5.51 -10.24
CA ASN A 309 -3.91 4.17 -9.76
C ASN A 309 -5.33 4.11 -9.18
N ALA A 310 -6.30 3.82 -10.04
CA ALA A 310 -7.72 3.76 -9.65
C ALA A 310 -8.07 2.58 -8.74
N MET A 311 -7.19 1.58 -8.58
CA MET A 311 -7.45 0.39 -7.75
C MET A 311 -7.01 0.56 -6.30
N ALA A 312 -5.91 1.29 -6.07
CA ALA A 312 -5.31 1.41 -4.75
C ALA A 312 -6.24 2.11 -3.76
N THR A 313 -6.81 3.26 -4.15
CA THR A 313 -7.61 4.08 -3.25
C THR A 313 -8.86 3.37 -2.71
N PRO A 314 -9.75 2.78 -3.55
CA PRO A 314 -10.90 2.05 -3.02
C PRO A 314 -10.51 0.85 -2.15
N ALA A 315 -9.43 0.15 -2.50
CA ALA A 315 -8.96 -1.00 -1.71
C ALA A 315 -8.43 -0.59 -0.32
N LEU A 316 -7.75 0.56 -0.24
CA LEU A 316 -7.29 1.14 1.02
C LEU A 316 -8.45 1.66 1.87
N ASP A 317 -9.45 2.30 1.26
CA ASP A 317 -10.66 2.76 1.93
C ASP A 317 -11.43 1.57 2.55
N ASP A 318 -11.59 0.48 1.79
CA ASP A 318 -12.27 -0.73 2.29
C ASP A 318 -11.50 -1.36 3.46
N LEU A 319 -10.16 -1.36 3.42
CA LEU A 319 -9.32 -1.79 4.53
C LEU A 319 -9.48 -0.88 5.75
N ALA A 320 -9.47 0.44 5.57
CA ALA A 320 -9.62 1.40 6.67
C ALA A 320 -10.99 1.26 7.35
N ALA A 321 -12.06 1.14 6.56
CA ALA A 321 -13.42 0.92 7.05
C ALA A 321 -13.52 -0.35 7.90
N ILE A 322 -12.99 -1.48 7.43
CA ILE A 322 -13.10 -2.72 8.19
C ILE A 322 -12.23 -2.73 9.46
N TRP A 323 -11.12 -1.98 9.48
CA TRP A 323 -10.36 -1.79 10.71
C TRP A 323 -11.14 -0.96 11.75
N ALA A 324 -11.91 0.03 11.32
CA ALA A 324 -12.80 0.79 12.22
C ALA A 324 -13.90 -0.10 12.81
N ASP A 325 -14.51 -0.98 12.01
CA ASP A 325 -15.51 -1.95 12.48
C ASP A 325 -14.92 -2.96 13.47
N ILE A 326 -13.70 -3.44 13.23
CA ILE A 326 -13.00 -4.32 14.18
C ILE A 326 -12.70 -3.58 15.48
N CYS A 327 -12.27 -2.32 15.43
CA CYS A 327 -12.08 -1.50 16.64
C CYS A 327 -13.39 -1.33 17.40
N LEU A 328 -14.51 -1.14 16.69
CA LEU A 328 -15.84 -1.04 17.30
C LEU A 328 -16.21 -2.35 18.00
N LEU A 329 -15.96 -3.50 17.37
CA LEU A 329 -16.17 -4.80 18.01
C LEU A 329 -15.30 -4.99 19.26
N CYS A 330 -14.01 -4.62 19.20
CA CYS A 330 -13.12 -4.66 20.36
C CYS A 330 -13.67 -3.82 21.52
N ASP A 331 -14.12 -2.60 21.26
CA ASP A 331 -14.75 -1.72 22.24
C ASP A 331 -16.04 -2.33 22.83
N ARG A 332 -16.91 -2.87 21.97
CA ARG A 332 -18.16 -3.53 22.39
C ARG A 332 -17.92 -4.81 23.19
N HIS A 333 -16.82 -5.53 22.95
CA HIS A 333 -16.41 -6.71 23.72
C HIS A 333 -15.84 -6.29 25.08
N ALA A 334 -14.90 -5.34 25.09
CA ALA A 334 -14.28 -4.82 26.30
C ALA A 334 -15.34 -4.26 27.27
N SER A 335 -16.26 -3.43 26.77
CA SER A 335 -17.36 -2.87 27.58
C SER A 335 -18.23 -3.95 28.24
N LYS A 336 -18.44 -5.08 27.57
CA LYS A 336 -19.23 -6.19 28.13
C LYS A 336 -18.44 -7.02 29.14
N LEU A 337 -17.15 -7.25 28.89
CA LEU A 337 -16.27 -7.95 29.83
C LEU A 337 -16.18 -7.22 31.17
N LEU A 338 -16.18 -5.89 31.14
CA LEU A 338 -16.08 -5.03 32.32
C LEU A 338 -17.39 -4.87 33.10
N ASN A 339 -18.51 -5.28 32.54
CA ASN A 339 -19.80 -5.27 33.22
C ASN A 339 -20.12 -6.67 33.72
N GLY A 340 -19.98 -6.89 35.03
CA GLY A 340 -20.11 -8.20 35.65
C GLY A 340 -21.50 -8.81 35.53
N LYS A 341 -22.56 -7.99 35.48
CA LYS A 341 -23.92 -8.48 35.19
C LYS A 341 -24.05 -9.07 33.78
N VAL A 342 -23.21 -8.63 32.85
CA VAL A 342 -23.20 -9.10 31.45
C VAL A 342 -22.19 -10.23 31.27
N SER A 343 -20.96 -10.05 31.75
CA SER A 343 -19.86 -11.00 31.58
C SER A 343 -19.89 -12.18 32.54
N LEU A 344 -20.58 -12.06 33.68
CA LEU A 344 -20.51 -13.02 34.80
C LEU A 344 -19.10 -13.12 35.40
N LEU A 345 -18.26 -12.13 35.14
CA LEU A 345 -16.98 -11.90 35.80
C LEU A 345 -17.15 -10.82 36.88
N PRO A 346 -16.18 -10.63 37.80
CA PRO A 346 -16.21 -9.48 38.69
C PRO A 346 -16.33 -8.16 37.91
N ASP A 347 -17.11 -7.22 38.44
CA ASP A 347 -17.26 -5.88 37.84
C ASP A 347 -15.88 -5.23 37.64
N LEU A 348 -15.70 -4.60 36.47
CA LEU A 348 -14.45 -3.98 36.02
C LEU A 348 -13.23 -4.94 36.04
N LEU A 349 -13.50 -6.26 35.96
CA LEU A 349 -12.51 -7.32 36.11
C LEU A 349 -11.68 -7.21 37.40
N MET A 350 -12.29 -6.68 38.46
CA MET A 350 -11.66 -6.52 39.76
C MET A 350 -11.47 -7.88 40.43
N THR A 351 -10.25 -8.38 40.39
CA THR A 351 -9.80 -9.56 41.12
C THR A 351 -8.91 -9.14 42.28
N GLY A 352 -9.18 -9.67 43.47
CA GLY A 352 -8.37 -9.42 44.67
C GLY A 352 -8.46 -7.99 45.25
N ARG A 353 -9.46 -7.20 44.84
CA ARG A 353 -9.73 -5.85 45.37
C ARG A 353 -11.22 -5.67 45.66
N HIS A 354 -11.57 -4.93 46.69
CA HIS A 354 -12.96 -4.59 46.97
C HIS A 354 -13.39 -3.41 46.09
N SER A 355 -14.66 -3.36 45.67
CA SER A 355 -15.18 -2.29 44.79
C SER A 355 -15.01 -0.89 45.39
N ALA A 356 -15.03 -0.77 46.72
CA ALA A 356 -14.78 0.47 47.44
C ALA A 356 -13.33 0.99 47.32
N ASP A 357 -12.38 0.13 46.95
CA ASP A 357 -10.97 0.50 46.72
C ASP A 357 -10.72 0.94 45.27
N SER A 358 -11.75 0.94 44.43
CA SER A 358 -11.70 1.37 43.04
C SER A 358 -11.91 2.87 42.93
N ASP A 359 -11.09 3.54 42.13
CA ASP A 359 -11.31 4.91 41.65
C ASP A 359 -12.29 4.98 40.47
N GLY A 360 -13.07 3.91 40.26
CA GLY A 360 -13.96 3.73 39.12
C GLY A 360 -13.34 2.97 37.94
N HIS A 361 -12.06 2.57 37.99
CA HIS A 361 -11.35 2.02 36.83
C HIS A 361 -10.90 0.56 36.95
N GLY A 362 -11.25 -0.15 38.02
CA GLY A 362 -10.99 -1.58 38.18
C GLY A 362 -9.51 -1.97 37.97
N ASN A 363 -9.25 -3.22 37.56
CA ASN A 363 -7.87 -3.70 37.39
C ASN A 363 -7.24 -3.31 36.05
N VAL A 364 -8.02 -2.78 35.11
CA VAL A 364 -7.55 -2.37 33.78
C VAL A 364 -7.40 -0.86 33.62
N GLY A 365 -7.68 -0.08 34.66
CA GLY A 365 -7.47 1.37 34.66
C GLY A 365 -8.20 2.08 33.52
N TYR A 366 -7.50 3.01 32.88
CA TYR A 366 -8.02 3.85 31.79
C TYR A 366 -8.03 3.20 30.41
N VAL A 367 -7.70 1.89 30.31
CA VAL A 367 -7.69 1.16 29.03
C VAL A 367 -9.01 1.30 28.24
N PRO A 368 -10.21 1.25 28.86
CA PRO A 368 -11.47 1.41 28.12
C PRO A 368 -11.59 2.78 27.44
N MET A 369 -11.13 3.86 28.10
CA MET A 369 -11.14 5.20 27.51
C MET A 369 -10.17 5.29 26.34
N ALA A 370 -8.98 4.68 26.46
CA ALA A 370 -8.01 4.62 25.37
C ALA A 370 -8.58 3.85 24.16
N ILE A 371 -9.29 2.74 24.39
CA ILE A 371 -9.97 1.98 23.32
C ILE A 371 -10.97 2.86 22.58
N THR A 372 -11.80 3.63 23.29
CA THR A 372 -12.73 4.58 22.65
C THR A 372 -11.96 5.62 21.83
N GLY A 373 -10.85 6.16 22.33
CA GLY A 373 -10.01 7.10 21.57
C GLY A 373 -9.45 6.49 20.27
N TYR A 374 -8.92 5.27 20.32
CA TYR A 374 -8.43 4.56 19.13
C TYR A 374 -9.54 4.22 18.14
N LEU A 375 -10.73 3.88 18.62
CA LEU A 375 -11.91 3.67 17.77
C LEU A 375 -12.28 4.94 16.99
N GLU A 376 -12.34 6.09 17.65
CA GLU A 376 -12.68 7.34 16.97
C GLU A 376 -11.58 7.73 15.96
N GLN A 377 -10.30 7.50 16.28
CA GLN A 377 -9.21 7.66 15.30
C GLN A 377 -9.37 6.73 14.09
N ALA A 378 -9.74 5.46 14.30
CA ALA A 378 -9.96 4.51 13.22
C ALA A 378 -11.14 4.93 12.32
N LYS A 379 -12.24 5.41 12.90
CA LYS A 379 -13.38 5.96 12.15
C LYS A 379 -13.01 7.20 11.34
N LEU A 380 -12.21 8.10 11.90
CA LEU A 380 -11.70 9.28 11.18
C LEU A 380 -10.81 8.87 10.00
N ALA A 381 -9.98 7.85 10.17
CA ALA A 381 -9.14 7.31 9.10
C ALA A 381 -9.94 6.54 8.02
N ALA A 382 -11.13 6.05 8.35
CA ALA A 382 -12.01 5.33 7.43
C ALA A 382 -12.86 6.24 6.51
N GLN A 383 -12.56 7.53 6.44
CA GLN A 383 -13.22 8.44 5.51
C GLN A 383 -12.94 8.04 4.06
N ARG A 384 -13.97 8.07 3.22
CA ARG A 384 -13.84 7.77 1.80
C ARG A 384 -12.88 8.76 1.14
N THR A 385 -11.91 8.24 0.42
CA THR A 385 -10.99 9.05 -0.37
C THR A 385 -11.55 9.22 -1.78
N PHE A 386 -11.69 10.46 -2.22
CA PHE A 386 -12.08 10.79 -3.58
C PHE A 386 -10.85 11.02 -4.47
N ILE A 387 -11.05 10.96 -5.79
CA ILE A 387 -10.01 11.33 -6.73
C ILE A 387 -9.49 12.75 -6.41
N PRO A 388 -8.17 12.99 -6.50
CA PRO A 388 -7.63 14.31 -6.25
C PRO A 388 -8.21 15.32 -7.26
N GLY A 389 -8.52 16.52 -6.78
CA GLY A 389 -8.82 17.65 -7.66
C GLY A 389 -7.61 18.00 -8.52
N THR A 390 -7.86 18.46 -9.74
CA THR A 390 -6.83 18.98 -10.67
C THR A 390 -6.86 20.49 -10.71
#